data_AF-A0A832G6P1-F1
#
_entry.id   AF-A0A832G6P1-F1
#
_cell.length_a   1.000
_cell.length_b   1.000
_cell.length_c   1.000
_cell.angle_alpha   90.00
_cell.angle_beta   90.00
_cell.angle_gamma   90.00
#
_symmetry.space_group_name_H-M   'P 1'
#
loop_
_entity.id
_entity.type
_entity.pdbx_description
1 polymer ?
#
loop_
_entity_poly.entity_id
_entity_poly.type
_entity_poly.pdbx_seq_one_letter_code
_entity_poly.pdbx_strand_id
1 'polypeptide(L)'
;MNDSRLPHFLFPSLIFLIVINLFILDLKFFSASSHLTLSENVKNTVPSKDNARGETYSCPIDCLSAIKEATQNIALRTGIAGTNQYNEINLKITSGNPKEYYIPLGSGVTSKSDWDDITATETIINPDNYGAIKEAYFVASLRNPTQNGQTEARLYNVTDNYPLWGSHVVMNGPLSQTINSDKIALPSGNKLYRVQLKSTMSYPVYLDNAKIRIITE
;
A
#
# COMPACT_ATOMS: atom_id res chain seq x y z
N MET A 1 -17.14 78.83 -12.96
CA MET A 1 -15.78 78.30 -12.71
C MET A 1 -15.92 76.84 -12.34
N ASN A 2 -15.85 75.95 -13.35
CA ASN A 2 -15.97 74.50 -13.17
C ASN A 2 -14.60 73.92 -12.88
N ASP A 3 -14.34 73.55 -11.62
CA ASP A 3 -13.19 72.76 -11.26
C ASP A 3 -13.55 71.27 -11.33
N SER A 4 -13.24 70.67 -12.48
CA SER A 4 -13.55 69.25 -12.80
C SER A 4 -12.28 68.43 -13.00
N ARG A 5 -11.13 68.89 -12.48
CA ARG A 5 -9.82 68.24 -12.65
C ARG A 5 -9.40 67.32 -11.48
N LEU A 6 -10.17 67.28 -10.40
CA LEU A 6 -9.87 66.46 -9.21
C LEU A 6 -9.97 64.91 -9.42
N PRO A 7 -10.95 64.35 -10.15
CA PRO A 7 -11.11 62.88 -10.21
C PRO A 7 -10.10 62.18 -11.11
N HIS A 8 -9.43 62.91 -12.03
CA HIS A 8 -8.45 62.32 -12.95
C HIS A 8 -7.11 61.96 -12.28
N PHE A 9 -6.79 62.53 -11.11
CA PHE A 9 -5.55 62.23 -10.39
C PHE A 9 -5.74 61.24 -9.23
N LEU A 10 -6.93 61.20 -8.63
CA LEU A 10 -7.21 60.31 -7.49
C LEU A 10 -7.31 58.83 -7.91
N PHE A 11 -7.92 58.56 -9.07
CA PHE A 11 -8.08 57.20 -9.56
C PHE A 11 -6.75 56.50 -9.92
N PRO A 12 -5.81 57.11 -10.67
CA PRO A 12 -4.51 56.48 -10.94
C PRO A 12 -3.65 56.35 -9.68
N SER A 13 -3.75 57.27 -8.72
CA SER A 13 -3.03 57.18 -7.44
C SER A 13 -3.49 55.98 -6.60
N LEU A 14 -4.79 55.71 -6.56
CA LEU A 14 -5.34 54.53 -5.86
C LEU A 14 -4.88 53.22 -6.50
N ILE A 15 -4.92 53.14 -7.84
CA ILE A 15 -4.46 51.94 -8.58
C ILE A 15 -2.98 51.70 -8.33
N PHE A 16 -2.16 52.75 -8.32
CA PHE A 16 -0.73 52.63 -8.05
C PHE A 16 -0.44 52.08 -6.64
N LEU A 17 -1.20 52.52 -5.63
CA LEU A 17 -1.08 52.00 -4.27
C LEU A 17 -1.47 50.51 -4.16
N ILE A 18 -2.49 50.08 -4.91
CA ILE A 18 -2.90 48.67 -4.97
C ILE A 18 -1.80 47.81 -5.59
N VAL A 19 -1.19 48.26 -6.70
CA VAL A 19 -0.10 47.54 -7.37
C VAL A 19 1.13 47.42 -6.47
N ILE A 20 1.51 48.49 -5.76
CA ILE A 20 2.62 48.43 -4.78
C ILE A 20 2.32 47.43 -3.67
N ASN A 21 1.09 47.44 -3.14
CA ASN A 21 0.70 46.53 -2.06
C ASN A 21 0.81 45.06 -2.50
N LEU A 22 0.31 44.74 -3.70
CA LEU A 22 0.41 43.38 -4.28
C LEU A 22 1.86 42.98 -4.53
N PHE A 23 2.70 43.89 -5.04
CA PHE A 23 4.12 43.62 -5.27
C PHE A 23 4.89 43.32 -3.97
N ILE A 24 4.59 44.03 -2.88
CA ILE A 24 5.18 43.76 -1.56
C ILE A 24 4.74 42.39 -1.02
N LEU A 25 3.48 42.01 -1.23
CA LEU A 25 2.96 40.70 -0.82
C LEU A 25 3.63 39.56 -1.58
N ASP A 26 3.81 39.70 -2.90
CA ASP A 26 4.49 38.71 -3.74
C ASP A 26 5.95 38.51 -3.34
N LEU A 27 6.69 39.60 -3.05
CA LEU A 27 8.07 39.53 -2.57
C LEU A 27 8.18 38.79 -1.23
N LYS A 28 7.25 39.03 -0.31
CA LYS A 28 7.26 38.41 1.02
C LYS A 28 6.89 36.92 0.95
N PHE A 29 6.00 36.54 0.03
CA PHE A 29 5.65 35.14 -0.18
C PHE A 29 6.79 34.36 -0.84
N PHE A 30 7.48 34.98 -1.81
CA PHE A 30 8.59 34.34 -2.52
C PHE A 30 9.89 34.29 -1.69
N SER A 31 10.13 35.24 -0.77
CA SER A 31 11.31 35.19 0.12
C SER A 31 11.18 34.20 1.27
N ALA A 32 10.00 33.61 1.50
CA ALA A 32 9.72 32.73 2.65
C ALA A 32 9.99 31.24 2.38
N SER A 33 10.70 30.86 1.32
CA SER A 33 11.04 29.46 1.03
C SER A 33 12.46 29.29 0.53
N SER A 34 13.42 29.28 1.46
CA SER A 34 14.74 28.71 1.21
C SER A 34 15.38 28.19 2.50
N HIS A 35 14.78 27.16 3.09
CA HIS A 35 15.48 26.32 4.06
C HIS A 35 15.09 24.85 3.90
N LEU A 36 15.47 24.27 2.76
CA LEU A 36 15.60 22.82 2.61
C LEU A 36 16.89 22.39 3.31
N THR A 37 16.78 21.93 4.56
CA THR A 37 17.86 21.19 5.21
C THR A 37 17.90 19.78 4.64
N LEU A 38 18.78 19.57 3.66
CA LEU A 38 19.25 18.24 3.29
C LEU A 38 20.11 17.73 4.45
N SER A 39 19.58 16.78 5.22
CA SER A 39 20.36 16.09 6.24
C SER A 39 21.29 15.10 5.54
N GLU A 40 22.59 15.33 5.74
CA GLU A 40 23.70 14.57 5.19
C GLU A 40 23.77 13.17 5.82
N ASN A 41 24.12 12.19 4.98
CA ASN A 41 24.18 10.76 5.27
C ASN A 41 25.09 10.42 6.47
N VAL A 42 24.52 9.87 7.53
CA VAL A 42 25.30 9.07 8.49
C VAL A 42 25.52 7.68 7.89
N LYS A 43 26.72 7.53 7.33
CA LYS A 43 27.33 6.27 6.89
C LYS A 43 27.58 5.38 8.11
N ASN A 44 26.60 4.55 8.48
CA ASN A 44 26.83 3.46 9.41
C ASN A 44 27.36 2.25 8.65
N THR A 45 28.64 1.98 8.89
CA THR A 45 29.40 0.80 8.47
C THR A 45 28.69 -0.50 8.85
N VAL A 46 28.35 -1.28 7.83
CA VAL A 46 27.98 -2.70 7.92
C VAL A 46 29.23 -3.50 8.28
N PRO A 47 29.20 -4.39 9.30
CA PRO A 47 30.29 -5.32 9.55
C PRO A 47 30.40 -6.33 8.41
N SER A 48 31.63 -6.52 7.96
CA SER A 48 32.09 -7.43 6.91
C SER A 48 31.48 -8.83 7.06
N LYS A 49 30.83 -9.32 6.00
CA LYS A 49 30.64 -10.75 5.77
C LYS A 49 31.98 -11.32 5.33
N ASP A 50 32.70 -11.92 6.26
CA ASP A 50 33.78 -12.83 5.90
C ASP A 50 33.21 -14.12 5.34
N ASN A 51 33.83 -14.54 4.25
CA ASN A 51 33.58 -15.77 3.51
C ASN A 51 33.83 -16.99 4.42
N ALA A 52 32.78 -17.77 4.71
CA ALA A 52 32.93 -19.15 5.14
C ALA A 52 32.43 -20.06 4.02
N ARG A 53 33.40 -20.55 3.25
CA ARG A 53 33.26 -21.59 2.24
C ARG A 53 33.09 -22.94 2.95
N GLY A 54 31.89 -23.51 2.84
CA GLY A 54 31.61 -24.95 2.90
C GLY A 54 32.16 -25.74 4.10
N GLU A 55 31.38 -25.80 5.18
CA GLU A 55 31.44 -26.91 6.13
C GLU A 55 30.05 -27.51 6.29
N THR A 56 29.95 -28.81 6.00
CA THR A 56 28.80 -29.66 6.29
C THR A 56 28.56 -29.65 7.79
N TYR A 57 27.55 -28.91 8.25
CA TYR A 57 27.05 -29.02 9.61
C TYR A 57 26.33 -30.36 9.78
N SER A 58 27.10 -31.41 10.07
CA SER A 58 26.55 -32.65 10.62
C SER A 58 26.03 -32.33 12.02
N CYS A 59 24.73 -32.47 12.22
CA CYS A 59 24.13 -32.35 13.55
C CYS A 59 24.80 -33.37 14.48
N PRO A 60 25.41 -32.96 15.60
CA PRO A 60 25.99 -33.88 16.58
C PRO A 60 24.90 -34.84 17.08
N ILE A 61 25.25 -36.11 17.29
CA ILE A 61 24.31 -37.19 17.68
C ILE A 61 23.50 -36.82 18.93
N ASP A 62 24.08 -36.03 19.83
CA ASP A 62 23.44 -35.55 21.06
C ASP A 62 22.33 -34.52 20.82
N CYS A 63 22.40 -33.77 19.72
CA CYS A 63 21.34 -32.85 19.33
C CYS A 63 20.13 -33.62 18.76
N LEU A 64 20.39 -34.71 18.04
CA LEU A 64 19.34 -35.55 17.47
C LEU A 64 18.58 -36.35 18.54
N SER A 65 19.25 -36.78 19.62
CA SER A 65 18.59 -37.44 20.74
C SER A 65 17.68 -36.48 21.51
N ALA A 66 18.14 -35.25 21.76
CA ALA A 66 17.33 -34.21 22.42
C ALA A 66 16.09 -33.82 21.63
N ILE A 67 16.19 -33.73 20.28
CA ILE A 67 15.04 -33.45 19.41
C ILE A 67 14.04 -34.63 19.43
N LYS A 68 14.52 -35.87 19.41
CA LYS A 68 13.65 -37.06 19.49
C LYS A 68 12.92 -37.12 20.82
N GLU A 69 13.62 -36.87 21.93
CA GLU A 69 13.00 -36.82 23.26
C GLU A 69 11.94 -35.71 23.36
N ALA A 70 12.24 -34.52 22.83
CA ALA A 70 11.29 -33.39 22.82
C ALA A 70 10.07 -33.61 21.89
N THR A 71 10.16 -34.48 20.88
CA THR A 71 9.11 -34.71 19.88
C THR A 71 8.31 -36.00 20.09
N GLN A 72 8.75 -36.90 20.98
CA GLN A 72 8.04 -38.15 21.31
C GLN A 72 6.58 -37.93 21.75
N ASN A 73 6.30 -36.80 22.38
CA ASN A 73 4.96 -36.47 22.89
C ASN A 73 4.03 -35.87 21.82
N ILE A 74 4.57 -35.48 20.66
CA ILE A 74 3.82 -34.90 19.53
C ILE A 74 3.19 -36.02 18.68
N ALA A 75 3.85 -37.18 18.56
CA ALA A 75 3.34 -38.34 17.82
C ALA A 75 2.04 -38.91 18.45
N LEU A 76 1.91 -38.86 19.78
CA LEU A 76 0.71 -39.31 20.50
C LEU A 76 -0.49 -38.35 20.34
N ARG A 77 -0.26 -37.10 19.91
CA ARG A 77 -1.32 -36.09 19.72
C ARG A 77 -1.79 -35.96 18.27
N THR A 78 -1.10 -36.59 17.32
CA THR A 78 -1.45 -36.53 15.88
C THR A 78 -1.89 -37.87 15.30
N GLY A 79 -1.87 -38.96 16.08
CA GLY A 79 -2.50 -40.23 15.70
C GLY A 79 -1.87 -40.94 14.51
N ILE A 80 -0.62 -40.63 14.14
CA ILE A 80 0.08 -41.32 13.05
C ILE A 80 1.10 -42.29 13.66
N ALA A 81 0.63 -43.48 13.99
CA ALA A 81 1.50 -44.65 14.18
C ALA A 81 1.86 -45.20 12.79
N GLY A 82 3.15 -45.30 12.50
CA GLY A 82 3.64 -45.80 11.23
C GLY A 82 3.37 -47.29 11.02
N THR A 83 2.84 -47.63 9.86
CA THR A 83 3.03 -48.93 9.22
C THR A 83 3.30 -48.71 7.74
N ASN A 84 4.44 -49.21 7.28
CA ASN A 84 4.79 -49.26 5.87
C ASN A 84 3.88 -50.28 5.18
N GLN A 85 2.89 -49.83 4.43
CA GLN A 85 2.22 -50.61 3.40
C GLN A 85 2.10 -49.76 2.13
N TYR A 86 2.92 -50.10 1.13
CA TYR A 86 2.74 -49.62 -0.24
C TYR A 86 1.52 -50.32 -0.84
N ASN A 87 0.36 -49.72 -0.66
CA ASN A 87 -0.76 -49.89 -1.58
C ASN A 87 -0.74 -48.69 -2.53
N GLU A 88 -0.80 -48.95 -3.84
CA GLU A 88 -1.01 -47.91 -4.84
C GLU A 88 -2.36 -47.25 -4.61
N ILE A 89 -2.33 -46.18 -3.81
CA ILE A 89 -3.43 -45.24 -3.68
C ILE A 89 -3.51 -44.48 -4.98
N ASN A 90 -4.58 -44.73 -5.74
CA ASN A 90 -5.08 -43.76 -6.71
C ASN A 90 -5.41 -42.49 -5.92
N LEU A 91 -4.43 -41.60 -5.83
CA LEU A 91 -4.54 -40.29 -5.21
C LEU A 91 -5.48 -39.48 -6.09
N LYS A 92 -6.78 -39.67 -5.88
CA LYS A 92 -7.72 -38.59 -6.10
C LYS A 92 -7.24 -37.49 -5.17
N ILE A 93 -6.62 -36.47 -5.78
CA ILE A 93 -6.08 -35.30 -5.11
C ILE A 93 -7.21 -34.79 -4.22
N THR A 94 -7.09 -35.06 -2.92
CA THR A 94 -7.96 -34.48 -1.92
C THR A 94 -7.73 -32.99 -2.04
N SER A 95 -8.76 -32.28 -2.54
CA SER A 95 -8.86 -30.83 -2.51
C SER A 95 -8.28 -30.37 -1.18
N GLY A 96 -7.14 -29.68 -1.23
CA GLY A 96 -6.58 -29.07 -0.04
C GLY A 96 -7.65 -28.17 0.57
N ASN A 97 -7.65 -28.01 1.89
CA ASN A 97 -8.48 -26.96 2.47
C ASN A 97 -8.06 -25.62 1.85
N PRO A 98 -9.02 -24.78 1.40
CA PRO A 98 -8.70 -23.52 0.76
C PRO A 98 -7.87 -22.67 1.73
N LYS A 99 -6.71 -22.19 1.26
CA LYS A 99 -5.83 -21.32 2.02
C LYS A 99 -6.18 -19.86 1.73
N GLU A 100 -6.13 -19.04 2.77
CA GLU A 100 -6.32 -17.60 2.64
C GLU A 100 -4.99 -16.89 2.90
N TYR A 101 -4.62 -15.98 1.99
CA TYR A 101 -3.42 -15.15 2.07
C TYR A 101 -3.81 -13.68 2.08
N TYR A 102 -3.07 -12.88 2.86
CA TYR A 102 -3.21 -11.43 2.89
C TYR A 102 -1.90 -10.77 2.53
N ILE A 103 -1.92 -9.95 1.48
CA ILE A 103 -0.78 -9.15 1.04
C ILE A 103 -1.02 -7.71 1.49
N PRO A 104 -0.31 -7.20 2.50
CA PRO A 104 -0.45 -5.81 2.90
C PRO A 104 0.12 -4.91 1.80
N LEU A 105 -0.60 -3.83 1.49
CA LEU A 105 -0.17 -2.81 0.54
C LEU A 105 0.33 -1.58 1.28
N GLY A 106 -0.35 -1.15 2.34
CA GLY A 106 0.11 -0.02 3.17
C GLY A 106 -1.02 0.95 3.48
N SER A 107 -0.66 2.21 3.67
CA SER A 107 -1.55 3.31 4.03
C SER A 107 -1.14 4.60 3.33
N GLY A 108 -2.00 5.62 3.35
CA GLY A 108 -1.72 6.91 2.77
C GLY A 108 -2.83 7.93 2.94
N VAL A 109 -2.63 9.10 2.36
CA VAL A 109 -3.56 10.22 2.44
C VAL A 109 -3.56 10.96 1.11
N THR A 110 -4.71 11.48 0.72
CA THR A 110 -4.79 12.43 -0.39
C THR A 110 -5.91 13.43 -0.14
N SER A 111 -5.86 14.54 -0.85
CA SER A 111 -6.96 15.50 -0.98
C SER A 111 -7.25 15.81 -2.45
N LYS A 112 -6.72 15.03 -3.40
CA LYS A 112 -6.96 15.27 -4.82
C LYS A 112 -8.36 14.82 -5.22
N SER A 113 -8.99 15.59 -6.11
CA SER A 113 -10.25 15.23 -6.77
C SER A 113 -10.10 14.18 -7.85
N ASP A 114 -8.92 14.11 -8.46
CA ASP A 114 -8.52 13.08 -9.41
C ASP A 114 -7.74 11.97 -8.73
N TRP A 115 -7.55 10.86 -9.45
CA TRP A 115 -6.79 9.70 -8.97
C TRP A 115 -5.37 10.10 -8.57
N ASP A 116 -5.07 9.96 -7.28
CA ASP A 116 -3.75 10.16 -6.73
C ASP A 116 -3.06 8.83 -6.49
N ASP A 117 -1.79 8.78 -6.84
CA ASP A 117 -0.96 7.61 -6.69
C ASP A 117 -0.33 7.57 -5.30
N ILE A 118 -0.76 6.63 -4.47
CA ILE A 118 -0.21 6.47 -3.12
C ILE A 118 1.04 5.59 -3.21
N THR A 119 2.18 6.20 -3.51
CA THR A 119 3.47 5.50 -3.69
C THR A 119 3.90 4.66 -2.49
N ALA A 120 3.49 5.02 -1.27
CA ALA A 120 3.72 4.24 -0.06
C ALA A 120 2.98 2.89 -0.04
N THR A 121 2.13 2.61 -1.03
CA THR A 121 1.37 1.35 -1.14
C THR A 121 1.89 0.38 -2.20
N GLU A 122 3.10 0.62 -2.69
CA GLU A 122 3.70 -0.16 -3.76
C GLU A 122 4.15 -1.55 -3.29
N THR A 123 3.60 -2.59 -3.92
CA THR A 123 3.95 -3.98 -3.63
C THR A 123 4.08 -4.77 -4.91
N ILE A 124 5.18 -5.51 -5.05
CA ILE A 124 5.35 -6.50 -6.12
C ILE A 124 4.61 -7.77 -5.72
N ILE A 125 3.73 -8.23 -6.59
CA ILE A 125 2.92 -9.43 -6.37
C ILE A 125 3.15 -10.37 -7.53
N ASN A 126 3.39 -11.64 -7.20
CA ASN A 126 3.40 -12.73 -8.16
C ASN A 126 2.37 -13.78 -7.73
N PRO A 127 1.25 -13.89 -8.47
CA PRO A 127 0.20 -14.88 -8.20
C PRO A 127 0.70 -16.32 -8.15
N ASP A 128 1.76 -16.64 -8.92
CA ASP A 128 2.32 -17.99 -9.02
C ASP A 128 2.89 -18.49 -7.68
N ASN A 129 3.22 -17.57 -6.76
CA ASN A 129 3.69 -17.90 -5.42
C ASN A 129 2.60 -18.43 -4.48
N TYR A 130 1.32 -18.31 -4.85
CA TYR A 130 0.17 -18.65 -4.01
C TYR A 130 -0.55 -19.95 -4.46
N GLY A 131 -0.10 -20.57 -5.56
CA GLY A 131 -0.75 -21.75 -6.15
C GLY A 131 -2.00 -21.40 -6.97
N ALA A 132 -2.92 -22.35 -7.11
CA ALA A 132 -4.17 -22.13 -7.84
C ALA A 132 -5.08 -21.16 -7.07
N ILE A 133 -5.22 -19.93 -7.58
CA ILE A 133 -6.07 -18.90 -7.01
C ILE A 133 -7.51 -19.14 -7.47
N LYS A 134 -8.40 -19.35 -6.51
CA LYS A 134 -9.84 -19.41 -6.73
C LYS A 134 -10.42 -18.00 -6.88
N GLU A 135 -10.09 -17.12 -5.93
CA GLU A 135 -10.61 -15.74 -5.88
C GLU A 135 -9.60 -14.80 -5.24
N ALA A 136 -9.57 -13.55 -5.69
CA ALA A 136 -8.83 -12.47 -5.03
C ALA A 136 -9.72 -11.24 -4.86
N TYR A 137 -9.48 -10.47 -3.82
CA TYR A 137 -10.24 -9.28 -3.45
C TYR A 137 -9.30 -8.16 -3.00
N PHE A 138 -9.57 -6.93 -3.41
CA PHE A 138 -8.95 -5.75 -2.82
C PHE A 138 -9.74 -5.33 -1.57
N VAL A 139 -9.04 -5.08 -0.47
CA VAL A 139 -9.63 -4.68 0.80
C VAL A 139 -9.00 -3.36 1.23
N ALA A 140 -9.83 -2.33 1.38
CA ALA A 140 -9.38 -1.01 1.79
C ALA A 140 -10.15 -0.52 3.03
N SER A 141 -9.41 -0.10 4.04
CA SER A 141 -9.90 0.68 5.18
C SER A 141 -9.76 2.16 4.86
N LEU A 142 -10.90 2.80 4.60
CA LEU A 142 -10.98 4.21 4.22
C LEU A 142 -11.48 5.03 5.41
N ARG A 143 -11.05 6.29 5.47
CA ARG A 143 -11.50 7.25 6.46
C ARG A 143 -11.63 8.65 5.87
N ASN A 144 -12.80 9.24 6.08
CA ASN A 144 -13.14 10.60 5.68
C ASN A 144 -13.56 11.38 6.93
N PRO A 145 -12.64 12.13 7.56
CA PRO A 145 -12.94 12.87 8.79
C PRO A 145 -14.03 13.92 8.61
N THR A 146 -14.22 14.43 7.39
CA THR A 146 -15.22 15.47 7.10
C THR A 146 -16.61 14.91 6.85
N GLN A 147 -16.72 13.60 6.60
CA GLN A 147 -17.97 12.92 6.17
C GLN A 147 -18.61 13.52 4.90
N ASN A 148 -17.91 14.40 4.21
CA ASN A 148 -18.38 15.08 3.00
C ASN A 148 -17.81 14.43 1.75
N GLY A 149 -18.66 14.29 0.74
CA GLY A 149 -18.28 13.70 -0.54
C GLY A 149 -18.01 12.19 -0.46
N GLN A 150 -17.40 11.66 -1.51
CA GLN A 150 -17.07 10.25 -1.64
C GLN A 150 -15.56 10.05 -1.60
N THR A 151 -15.13 9.01 -0.90
CA THR A 151 -13.75 8.51 -0.94
C THR A 151 -13.72 7.27 -1.82
N GLU A 152 -12.89 7.29 -2.85
CA GLU A 152 -12.75 6.17 -3.79
C GLU A 152 -11.32 5.65 -3.76
N ALA A 153 -11.17 4.33 -3.78
CA ALA A 153 -9.87 3.67 -3.88
C ALA A 153 -9.92 2.55 -4.92
N ARG A 154 -8.80 2.33 -5.62
CA ARG A 154 -8.65 1.21 -6.57
C ARG A 154 -7.20 0.76 -6.65
N LEU A 155 -6.97 -0.44 -7.19
CA LEU A 155 -5.63 -0.90 -7.54
C LEU A 155 -5.24 -0.46 -8.94
N TYR A 156 -3.97 -0.12 -9.09
CA TYR A 156 -3.33 0.21 -10.35
C TYR A 156 -2.14 -0.71 -10.58
N ASN A 157 -2.11 -1.39 -11.73
CA ASN A 157 -0.96 -2.16 -12.17
C ASN A 157 0.03 -1.17 -12.81
N VAL A 158 1.11 -0.87 -12.10
CA VAL A 158 2.15 0.07 -12.54
C VAL A 158 2.99 -0.54 -13.65
N THR A 159 3.22 -1.86 -13.61
CA THR A 159 4.03 -2.56 -14.63
C THR A 159 3.40 -2.51 -16.01
N ASP A 160 2.09 -2.74 -16.08
CA ASP A 160 1.35 -2.81 -17.34
C ASP A 160 0.52 -1.55 -17.61
N ASN A 161 0.60 -0.56 -16.72
CA ASN A 161 0.00 0.77 -16.84
C ASN A 161 -1.53 0.78 -17.04
N TYR A 162 -2.26 0.01 -16.23
CA TYR A 162 -3.72 0.00 -16.26
C TYR A 162 -4.35 -0.18 -14.86
N PRO A 163 -5.56 0.36 -14.61
CA PRO A 163 -6.29 0.13 -13.38
C PRO A 163 -6.83 -1.31 -13.33
N LEU A 164 -6.62 -2.01 -12.22
CA LEU A 164 -7.06 -3.39 -12.07
C LEU A 164 -8.58 -3.45 -11.97
N TRP A 165 -9.23 -4.11 -12.93
CA TRP A 165 -10.68 -4.20 -12.98
C TRP A 165 -11.24 -4.98 -11.78
N GLY A 166 -12.41 -4.55 -11.30
CA GLY A 166 -13.05 -5.12 -10.11
C GLY A 166 -12.46 -4.63 -8.77
N SER A 167 -11.36 -3.87 -8.77
CA SER A 167 -10.72 -3.38 -7.53
C SER A 167 -11.27 -2.07 -6.99
N HIS A 168 -12.21 -1.44 -7.69
CA HIS A 168 -12.73 -0.13 -7.29
C HIS A 168 -13.68 -0.26 -6.10
N VAL A 169 -13.43 0.50 -5.03
CA VAL A 169 -14.29 0.60 -3.85
C VAL A 169 -14.63 2.06 -3.57
N VAL A 170 -15.84 2.29 -3.07
CA VAL A 170 -16.40 3.62 -2.80
C VAL A 170 -16.96 3.66 -1.38
N MET A 171 -16.56 4.67 -0.61
CA MET A 171 -17.11 4.98 0.72
C MET A 171 -17.90 6.29 0.68
N ASN A 172 -19.16 6.23 1.12
CA ASN A 172 -20.13 7.33 1.06
C ASN A 172 -20.69 7.65 2.44
N GLY A 173 -20.17 8.67 3.13
CA GLY A 173 -20.77 9.20 4.37
C GLY A 173 -20.11 8.75 5.69
N PRO A 174 -19.79 7.46 5.95
CA PRO A 174 -19.12 7.06 7.18
C PRO A 174 -17.82 7.81 7.43
N LEU A 175 -17.52 8.03 8.71
CA LEU A 175 -16.21 8.52 9.12
C LEU A 175 -15.11 7.54 8.71
N SER A 176 -15.34 6.23 8.87
CA SER A 176 -14.43 5.19 8.42
C SER A 176 -15.17 3.89 8.09
N GLN A 177 -14.68 3.16 7.10
CA GLN A 177 -15.24 1.87 6.68
C GLN A 177 -14.14 1.00 6.03
N THR A 178 -14.16 -0.30 6.32
CA THR A 178 -13.39 -1.29 5.55
C THR A 178 -14.29 -1.93 4.49
N ILE A 179 -13.86 -1.87 3.24
CA ILE A 179 -14.65 -2.33 2.09
C ILE A 179 -13.84 -3.37 1.32
N ASN A 180 -14.49 -4.47 0.96
CA ASN A 180 -13.97 -5.45 0.01
C ASN A 180 -14.49 -5.10 -1.38
N SER A 181 -13.63 -5.18 -2.38
CA SER A 181 -13.98 -5.00 -3.79
C SER A 181 -14.72 -6.23 -4.34
N ASP A 182 -15.10 -6.15 -5.62
CA ASP A 182 -15.46 -7.32 -6.40
C ASP A 182 -14.25 -8.24 -6.61
N LYS A 183 -14.47 -9.41 -7.19
CA LYS A 183 -13.38 -10.34 -7.54
C LYS A 183 -12.44 -9.67 -8.53
N ILE A 184 -11.15 -9.72 -8.23
CA ILE A 184 -10.08 -9.22 -9.09
C ILE A 184 -9.31 -10.39 -9.71
N ALA A 185 -8.90 -10.23 -10.96
CA ALA A 185 -8.02 -11.16 -11.64
C ALA A 185 -6.58 -10.64 -11.55
N LEU A 186 -5.70 -11.39 -10.88
CA LEU A 186 -4.28 -11.06 -10.81
C LEU A 186 -3.54 -11.73 -11.98
N PRO A 187 -2.99 -10.98 -12.96
CA PRO A 187 -2.17 -11.54 -14.02
C PRO A 187 -0.92 -12.22 -13.46
N SER A 188 -0.50 -13.32 -14.10
CA SER A 188 0.69 -14.08 -13.75
C SER A 188 1.99 -13.26 -13.86
N GLY A 189 3.02 -13.70 -13.15
CA GLY A 189 4.33 -13.05 -13.11
C GLY A 189 4.45 -11.92 -12.09
N ASN A 190 5.65 -11.37 -11.97
CA ASN A 190 5.96 -10.30 -11.03
C ASN A 190 5.41 -8.96 -11.54
N LYS A 191 4.34 -8.45 -10.92
CA LYS A 191 3.71 -7.17 -11.26
C LYS A 191 3.72 -6.22 -10.07
N LEU A 192 4.04 -4.95 -10.32
CA LEU A 192 4.01 -3.90 -9.32
C LEU A 192 2.60 -3.30 -9.25
N TYR A 193 2.00 -3.37 -8.07
CA TYR A 193 0.69 -2.77 -7.81
C TYR A 193 0.83 -1.59 -6.86
N ARG A 194 -0.04 -0.59 -7.05
CA ARG A 194 -0.17 0.60 -6.22
C ARG A 194 -1.65 0.87 -5.99
N VAL A 195 -2.00 1.45 -4.84
CA VAL A 195 -3.34 1.98 -4.60
C VAL A 195 -3.45 3.39 -5.15
N GLN A 196 -4.50 3.63 -5.92
CA GLN A 196 -4.95 4.96 -6.27
C GLN A 196 -6.10 5.38 -5.37
N LEU A 197 -6.04 6.60 -4.84
CA LEU A 197 -7.01 7.16 -3.91
C LEU A 197 -7.48 8.52 -4.44
N LYS A 198 -8.77 8.85 -4.25
CA LYS A 198 -9.27 10.20 -4.55
C LYS A 198 -10.41 10.61 -3.62
N SER A 199 -10.65 11.91 -3.56
CA SER A 199 -11.71 12.55 -2.78
C SER A 199 -12.56 13.44 -3.69
N THR A 200 -13.83 13.11 -3.87
CA THR A 200 -14.70 13.81 -4.85
C THR A 200 -14.83 15.33 -4.57
N MET A 201 -14.64 15.76 -3.32
CA MET A 201 -14.75 17.16 -2.91
C MET A 201 -13.42 17.79 -2.49
N SER A 202 -12.28 17.15 -2.79
CA SER A 202 -10.94 17.61 -2.41
C SER A 202 -10.69 17.78 -0.90
N TYR A 203 -11.50 17.15 -0.05
CA TYR A 203 -11.21 17.04 1.37
C TYR A 203 -10.16 15.96 1.64
N PRO A 204 -9.35 16.08 2.70
CA PRO A 204 -8.37 15.06 3.06
C PRO A 204 -9.07 13.75 3.42
N VAL A 205 -8.70 12.69 2.71
CA VAL A 205 -9.18 11.33 2.92
C VAL A 205 -7.99 10.41 3.16
N TYR A 206 -8.19 9.41 3.99
CA TYR A 206 -7.14 8.55 4.49
C TYR A 206 -7.43 7.12 4.07
N LEU A 207 -6.37 6.46 3.58
CA LEU A 207 -6.29 5.02 3.45
C LEU A 207 -5.56 4.51 4.68
N ASP A 208 -6.29 4.04 5.69
CA ASP A 208 -5.69 3.58 6.96
C ASP A 208 -4.99 2.22 6.78
N ASN A 209 -5.56 1.35 5.93
CA ASN A 209 -4.95 0.07 5.55
C ASN A 209 -5.46 -0.38 4.19
N ALA A 210 -4.59 -0.95 3.37
CA ALA A 210 -4.93 -1.67 2.16
C ALA A 210 -4.27 -3.05 2.15
N LYS A 211 -5.00 -4.04 1.64
CA LYS A 211 -4.49 -5.39 1.44
C LYS A 211 -5.19 -6.10 0.29
N ILE A 212 -4.52 -7.08 -0.30
CA ILE A 212 -5.14 -8.03 -1.23
C ILE A 212 -5.35 -9.34 -0.49
N ARG A 213 -6.58 -9.86 -0.55
CA ARG A 213 -6.99 -11.13 0.03
C ARG A 213 -7.10 -12.16 -1.08
N ILE A 214 -6.35 -13.25 -0.98
CA ILE A 214 -6.32 -14.34 -1.97
C ILE A 214 -6.86 -15.60 -1.31
N ILE A 215 -7.75 -16.30 -1.99
CA ILE A 215 -8.32 -17.58 -1.59
C ILE A 215 -7.90 -18.63 -2.63
N THR A 216 -7.24 -19.69 -2.20
CA THR A 216 -6.85 -20.80 -3.08
C THR A 216 -7.96 -21.84 -3.20
N GLU A 217 -7.82 -22.72 -4.19
CA GLU A 217 -8.61 -23.96 -4.29
C GLU A 217 -8.32 -24.94 -3.14
#